data_AF-A0A935R4S1-F1
#
_entry.id   AF-A0A935R4S1-F1
#
_cell.length_a   1.000
_cell.length_b   1.000
_cell.length_c   1.000
_cell.angle_alpha   90.00
_cell.angle_beta   90.00
_cell.angle_gamma   90.00
#
_symmetry.space_group_name_H-M   'P 1'
#
loop_
_entity.id
_entity.type
_entity.pdbx_description
1 polymer ?
#
loop_
_entity_poly.entity_id
_entity_poly.type
_entity_poly.pdbx_seq_one_letter_code
_entity_poly.pdbx_strand_id
1 'polypeptide(L)'
;DVMTRSFLILGLLLPIFACGDKDAGEDSNTNDGTDSADPEGDADADADADSDTDADADADSDADSDADSDTDSDSDADPTNDALINFDDGAVTYTLTGFGGAEDSTVVADPTDSSNKVAKVNKASTAELWAGTTFSTEANFSIPTLPITADDTEFTLRVWSPRAGIEVRLKVEDASDPTRSVETVAYPTAAETWETLNFDFANEASGTAALNTSYTFNKVSVFFDFGKTGGDGGGGTFYFDDFDSNF
;
A
#
# COMPACT_ATOMS: atom_id res chain seq x y z
N ASP A 1 -4.48 -11.79 49.79
CA ASP A 1 -3.14 -11.43 50.31
C ASP A 1 -2.46 -10.61 49.24
N VAL A 2 -2.36 -9.32 49.49
CA VAL A 2 -2.01 -8.29 48.51
C VAL A 2 -0.50 -8.06 48.63
N MET A 3 0.27 -8.38 47.61
CA MET A 3 1.69 -8.01 47.54
C MET A 3 1.93 -7.02 46.40
N THR A 4 1.53 -5.77 46.65
CA THR A 4 1.90 -4.59 45.86
C THR A 4 3.41 -4.37 45.99
N ARG A 5 4.17 -4.60 44.91
CA ARG A 5 5.60 -4.24 44.84
C ARG A 5 5.73 -2.88 44.15
N SER A 6 5.70 -1.85 44.98
CA SER A 6 6.07 -0.48 44.64
C SER A 6 7.59 -0.41 44.43
N PHE A 7 8.05 0.06 43.26
CA PHE A 7 9.44 0.46 43.07
C PHE A 7 9.48 1.88 42.50
N LEU A 8 10.06 2.76 43.33
CA LEU A 8 10.46 4.14 43.11
C LEU A 8 11.21 4.30 41.77
N ILE A 9 10.76 5.23 40.92
CA ILE A 9 11.62 5.83 39.89
C ILE A 9 12.07 7.20 40.38
N LEU A 10 13.37 7.28 40.62
CA LEU A 10 14.15 8.43 41.05
C LEU A 10 14.23 9.44 39.91
N GLY A 11 13.58 10.59 40.08
CA GLY A 11 13.66 11.72 39.15
C GLY A 11 15.06 12.35 39.15
N LEU A 12 15.71 12.34 38.00
CA LEU A 12 16.91 13.12 37.72
C LEU A 12 16.53 14.34 36.88
N LEU A 13 16.75 15.51 37.47
CA LEU A 13 16.52 16.85 36.93
C LEU A 13 17.87 17.45 36.51
N LEU A 14 17.93 18.18 35.37
CA LEU A 14 18.85 19.31 34.99
C LEU A 14 19.30 19.24 33.51
N PRO A 15 19.71 20.35 32.85
CA PRO A 15 19.08 21.68 32.77
C PRO A 15 18.90 22.18 31.30
N ILE A 16 18.14 23.26 31.18
CA ILE A 16 17.83 24.03 29.96
C ILE A 16 19.07 24.82 29.52
N PHE A 17 19.43 24.77 28.23
CA PHE A 17 20.32 25.74 27.58
C PHE A 17 19.49 26.74 26.76
N ALA A 18 19.73 28.02 27.01
CA ALA A 18 19.11 29.16 26.36
C ALA A 18 20.15 29.97 25.57
N CYS A 19 19.62 30.69 24.57
CA CYS A 19 20.13 31.92 23.91
C CYS A 19 21.12 31.78 22.75
N GLY A 20 20.71 32.34 21.61
CA GLY A 20 21.55 32.65 20.44
C GLY A 20 20.75 33.28 19.30
N ASP A 21 20.20 34.48 19.53
CA ASP A 21 19.57 35.34 18.51
C ASP A 21 20.62 36.33 17.97
N LYS A 22 20.66 36.55 16.65
CA LYS A 22 21.44 37.51 15.79
C LYS A 22 21.58 36.88 14.39
N ASP A 23 21.31 37.49 13.25
CA ASP A 23 21.49 38.89 12.87
C ASP A 23 20.60 39.21 11.64
N ALA A 24 20.20 40.47 11.52
CA ALA A 24 19.51 41.02 10.35
C ALA A 24 20.53 41.46 9.30
N GLY A 25 20.19 41.35 8.02
CA GLY A 25 20.99 41.89 6.92
C GLY A 25 20.22 41.92 5.61
N GLU A 26 19.69 43.10 5.28
CA GLU A 26 19.22 43.49 3.95
C GLU A 26 20.39 43.50 2.95
N ASP A 27 20.20 42.99 1.74
CA ASP A 27 20.68 43.69 0.55
C ASP A 27 19.71 43.58 -0.64
N SER A 28 19.27 44.76 -1.05
CA SER A 28 18.63 45.03 -2.32
C SER A 28 19.66 44.93 -3.44
N ASN A 29 19.39 44.15 -4.49
CA ASN A 29 20.00 44.42 -5.78
C ASN A 29 18.95 44.38 -6.90
N THR A 30 18.51 45.59 -7.26
CA THR A 30 17.81 45.87 -8.50
C THR A 30 18.87 46.05 -9.57
N ASN A 31 18.87 45.19 -10.59
CA ASN A 31 19.55 45.51 -11.84
C ASN A 31 18.54 45.59 -12.97
N ASP A 32 18.25 46.86 -13.25
CA ASP A 32 17.67 47.43 -14.45
C ASP A 32 18.55 47.10 -15.68
N GLY A 33 17.93 46.99 -16.84
CA GLY A 33 18.62 46.64 -18.07
C GLY A 33 17.69 46.15 -19.17
N THR A 34 16.69 46.96 -19.51
CA THR A 34 15.92 46.84 -20.75
C THR A 34 16.85 46.92 -21.96
N ASP A 35 16.81 45.92 -22.85
CA ASP A 35 17.27 46.11 -24.22
C ASP A 35 16.21 45.64 -25.24
N SER A 36 16.11 46.52 -26.21
CA SER A 36 15.30 46.69 -27.40
C SER A 36 14.59 45.51 -28.08
N ALA A 37 13.42 45.88 -28.63
CA ALA A 37 12.56 45.14 -29.53
C ALA A 37 13.19 44.90 -30.92
N ASP A 38 12.75 43.81 -31.58
CA ASP A 38 12.30 43.88 -32.97
C ASP A 38 11.37 42.69 -33.32
N PRO A 39 10.20 42.89 -33.96
CA PRO A 39 9.29 41.83 -34.41
C PRO A 39 9.25 41.73 -35.95
N GLU A 40 9.48 40.55 -36.50
CA GLU A 40 9.14 40.20 -37.90
C GLU A 40 8.85 38.68 -37.89
N GLY A 41 7.69 38.10 -38.22
CA GLY A 41 6.65 38.58 -39.11
C GLY A 41 6.88 38.05 -40.52
N ASP A 42 6.67 36.76 -40.77
CA ASP A 42 6.29 36.31 -42.12
C ASP A 42 5.44 35.03 -42.05
N ALA A 43 4.31 35.14 -42.73
CA ALA A 43 3.28 34.15 -42.91
C ALA A 43 3.44 33.55 -44.30
N ASP A 44 3.38 32.22 -44.41
CA ASP A 44 3.06 31.57 -45.69
C ASP A 44 2.03 30.48 -45.41
N ALA A 45 0.82 30.79 -45.88
CA ALA A 45 -0.31 29.89 -45.97
C ALA A 45 -0.29 29.28 -47.36
N ASP A 46 -0.12 27.96 -47.45
CA ASP A 46 -0.48 27.20 -48.65
C ASP A 46 -1.52 26.14 -48.26
N ALA A 47 -2.77 26.55 -48.47
CA ALA A 47 -3.90 25.67 -48.58
C ALA A 47 -3.97 25.18 -50.02
N ASP A 48 -3.85 23.87 -50.25
CA ASP A 48 -4.37 23.25 -51.46
C ASP A 48 -5.24 22.06 -51.07
N ALA A 49 -6.52 22.27 -51.31
CA ALA A 49 -7.62 21.35 -51.13
C ALA A 49 -7.79 20.47 -52.38
N ASP A 50 -8.23 19.24 -52.09
CA ASP A 50 -9.14 18.37 -52.86
C ASP A 50 -8.76 17.89 -54.28
N SER A 51 -8.64 16.57 -54.40
CA SER A 51 -9.24 15.86 -55.53
C SER A 51 -9.73 14.48 -55.09
N ASP A 52 -11.05 14.35 -55.09
CA ASP A 52 -11.87 13.17 -54.78
C ASP A 52 -11.58 11.92 -55.64
N THR A 53 -12.36 10.87 -55.34
CA THR A 53 -12.73 9.68 -56.15
C THR A 53 -11.71 8.53 -56.13
N ASP A 54 -12.04 7.29 -55.73
CA ASP A 54 -13.29 6.54 -55.90
C ASP A 54 -13.54 5.49 -54.81
N ALA A 55 -14.81 5.11 -54.69
CA ALA A 55 -15.28 3.97 -53.95
C ALA A 55 -14.88 2.67 -54.66
N ASP A 56 -14.02 1.87 -54.02
CA ASP A 56 -13.88 0.45 -54.31
C ASP A 56 -14.36 -0.34 -53.09
N ALA A 57 -15.56 -0.89 -53.26
CA ALA A 57 -16.10 -1.95 -52.43
C ALA A 57 -15.38 -3.25 -52.80
N ASP A 58 -14.21 -3.47 -52.22
CA ASP A 58 -13.61 -4.79 -52.16
C ASP A 58 -13.93 -5.42 -50.80
N ALA A 59 -14.88 -6.36 -50.87
CA ALA A 59 -15.10 -7.35 -49.86
C ALA A 59 -13.92 -8.31 -49.83
N ASP A 60 -12.82 -7.89 -49.19
CA ASP A 60 -11.79 -8.81 -48.73
C ASP A 60 -12.12 -9.21 -47.30
N SER A 61 -12.66 -10.41 -47.21
CA SER A 61 -12.92 -11.19 -45.99
C SER A 61 -11.65 -11.71 -45.32
N ASP A 62 -10.54 -11.05 -45.55
CA ASP A 62 -9.25 -11.36 -44.93
C ASP A 62 -8.86 -10.13 -44.11
N ALA A 63 -9.64 -9.85 -43.05
CA ALA A 63 -9.04 -9.20 -41.90
C ALA A 63 -8.11 -10.25 -41.31
N ASP A 64 -6.87 -10.21 -41.80
CA ASP A 64 -5.75 -10.98 -41.34
C ASP A 64 -5.85 -11.12 -39.82
N SER A 65 -6.10 -12.36 -39.41
CA SER A 65 -5.93 -12.81 -38.04
C SER A 65 -4.44 -12.94 -37.72
N ASP A 66 -3.68 -11.92 -38.09
CA ASP A 66 -2.49 -11.52 -37.38
C ASP A 66 -3.08 -10.69 -36.23
N ALA A 67 -3.61 -11.24 -35.13
CA ALA A 67 -2.87 -12.03 -34.16
C ALA A 67 -1.34 -11.82 -34.22
N ASP A 68 -0.92 -10.59 -34.55
CA ASP A 68 0.26 -10.02 -33.95
C ASP A 68 0.00 -10.14 -32.46
N SER A 69 0.77 -11.05 -31.86
CA SER A 69 0.96 -11.19 -30.44
C SER A 69 1.73 -9.99 -29.92
N ASP A 70 1.34 -8.79 -30.36
CA ASP A 70 1.56 -7.56 -29.64
C ASP A 70 0.71 -7.74 -28.40
N THR A 71 1.37 -8.40 -27.44
CA THR A 71 1.10 -8.22 -26.04
C THR A 71 1.46 -6.76 -25.83
N ASP A 72 0.54 -5.88 -26.26
CA ASP A 72 0.56 -4.48 -25.97
C ASP A 72 0.63 -4.45 -24.46
N SER A 73 1.85 -4.20 -24.01
CA SER A 73 2.15 -3.65 -22.71
C SER A 73 1.69 -2.19 -22.74
N ASP A 74 0.46 -1.97 -23.24
CA ASP A 74 -0.36 -0.82 -22.97
C ASP A 74 -0.68 -0.93 -21.49
N SER A 75 0.33 -0.52 -20.73
CA SER A 75 0.22 0.44 -19.65
C SER A 75 -0.62 1.66 -20.05
N ASP A 76 -1.83 1.43 -20.58
CA ASP A 76 -3.00 2.18 -20.15
C ASP A 76 -3.12 1.90 -18.64
N ALA A 77 -2.20 2.53 -17.91
CA ALA A 77 -2.26 2.74 -16.51
C ALA A 77 -3.55 3.53 -16.30
N ASP A 78 -4.65 2.80 -16.11
CA ASP A 78 -5.60 3.19 -15.11
C ASP A 78 -4.78 3.40 -13.83
N PRO A 79 -4.59 4.65 -13.36
CA PRO A 79 -3.60 4.97 -12.33
C PRO A 79 -4.00 4.45 -10.93
N THR A 80 -4.81 3.39 -10.85
CA THR A 80 -5.33 2.79 -9.61
C THR A 80 -5.31 1.25 -9.59
N ASN A 81 -4.78 0.54 -10.61
CA ASN A 81 -4.86 -0.94 -10.66
C ASN A 81 -3.51 -1.68 -10.70
N ASP A 82 -2.40 -1.06 -10.27
CA ASP A 82 -1.07 -1.70 -10.25
C ASP A 82 -0.78 -2.50 -8.96
N ALA A 83 -1.61 -2.34 -7.93
CA ALA A 83 -1.42 -3.08 -6.68
C ALA A 83 -1.63 -4.58 -6.88
N LEU A 84 -0.77 -5.39 -6.26
CA LEU A 84 -0.92 -6.86 -6.26
C LEU A 84 -2.32 -7.29 -5.80
N ILE A 85 -2.92 -6.58 -4.82
CA ILE A 85 -4.31 -6.76 -4.37
C ILE A 85 -4.92 -5.41 -3.95
N ASN A 86 -5.99 -4.98 -4.64
CA ASN A 86 -6.76 -3.74 -4.36
C ASN A 86 -8.28 -3.96 -4.18
N PHE A 87 -8.76 -5.20 -4.15
CA PHE A 87 -10.18 -5.55 -3.94
C PHE A 87 -11.23 -5.01 -4.95
N ASP A 88 -10.82 -4.31 -6.00
CA ASP A 88 -11.73 -3.62 -6.94
C ASP A 88 -12.06 -4.43 -8.20
N ASP A 89 -11.22 -5.39 -8.60
CA ASP A 89 -11.46 -6.16 -9.83
C ASP A 89 -12.63 -7.13 -9.64
N GLY A 90 -13.75 -6.82 -10.31
CA GLY A 90 -14.96 -7.66 -10.31
C GLY A 90 -14.79 -9.05 -10.93
N ALA A 91 -13.70 -9.31 -11.67
CA ALA A 91 -13.35 -10.63 -12.17
C ALA A 91 -12.63 -11.51 -11.13
N VAL A 92 -12.05 -10.89 -10.09
CA VAL A 92 -11.30 -11.58 -9.04
C VAL A 92 -12.20 -11.86 -7.84
N THR A 93 -12.13 -13.09 -7.31
CA THR A 93 -12.80 -13.44 -6.06
C THR A 93 -11.86 -13.25 -4.87
N TYR A 94 -11.97 -12.12 -4.20
CA TYR A 94 -11.23 -11.85 -2.97
C TYR A 94 -11.89 -12.54 -1.77
N THR A 95 -11.10 -13.33 -1.05
CA THR A 95 -11.54 -14.03 0.17
C THR A 95 -10.76 -13.52 1.37
N LEU A 96 -11.48 -13.08 2.40
CA LEU A 96 -10.90 -12.77 3.71
C LEU A 96 -11.25 -13.89 4.68
N THR A 97 -10.21 -14.53 5.24
CA THR A 97 -10.35 -15.58 6.25
C THR A 97 -9.79 -15.07 7.57
N GLY A 98 -10.70 -14.61 8.43
CA GLY A 98 -10.36 -14.18 9.78
C GLY A 98 -10.16 -15.33 10.75
N PHE A 99 -9.34 -15.11 11.79
CA PHE A 99 -9.09 -16.07 12.86
C PHE A 99 -8.79 -15.37 14.19
N GLY A 100 -8.99 -16.09 15.29
CA GLY A 100 -8.66 -15.61 16.64
C GLY A 100 -9.57 -14.47 17.12
N GLY A 101 -10.81 -14.37 16.63
CA GLY A 101 -11.73 -13.27 16.93
C GLY A 101 -11.80 -12.18 15.84
N ALA A 102 -11.31 -12.48 14.63
CA ALA A 102 -11.41 -11.63 13.45
C ALA A 102 -12.27 -12.24 12.32
N GLU A 103 -13.06 -13.27 12.61
CA GLU A 103 -13.80 -14.11 11.65
C GLU A 103 -14.80 -13.32 10.78
N ASP A 104 -15.27 -12.16 11.24
CA ASP A 104 -16.21 -11.27 10.54
C ASP A 104 -15.53 -10.37 9.47
N SER A 105 -14.31 -10.70 9.06
CA SER A 105 -13.58 -9.94 8.06
C SER A 105 -14.18 -10.11 6.68
N THR A 106 -14.43 -9.00 5.97
CA THR A 106 -15.15 -8.99 4.70
C THR A 106 -14.65 -7.86 3.79
N VAL A 107 -14.69 -8.06 2.47
CA VAL A 107 -14.56 -6.95 1.53
C VAL A 107 -15.85 -6.12 1.54
N VAL A 108 -15.73 -4.80 1.63
CA VAL A 108 -16.83 -3.83 1.71
C VAL A 108 -16.53 -2.62 0.82
N ALA A 109 -17.52 -1.75 0.58
CA ALA A 109 -17.22 -0.43 0.01
C ALA A 109 -16.43 0.42 1.02
N ASP A 110 -15.46 1.20 0.56
CA ASP A 110 -14.73 2.15 1.42
C ASP A 110 -15.75 3.11 2.08
N PRO A 111 -15.73 3.26 3.42
CA PRO A 111 -16.62 4.18 4.13
C PRO A 111 -16.51 5.65 3.70
N THR A 112 -15.37 6.04 3.11
CA THR A 112 -15.05 7.39 2.64
C THR A 112 -15.17 7.56 1.14
N ASP A 113 -15.13 6.47 0.38
CA ASP A 113 -15.31 6.46 -1.08
C ASP A 113 -16.08 5.21 -1.54
N SER A 114 -17.38 5.33 -1.77
CA SER A 114 -18.20 4.18 -2.15
C SER A 114 -17.86 3.55 -3.52
N SER A 115 -17.04 4.21 -4.33
CA SER A 115 -16.51 3.67 -5.60
C SER A 115 -15.52 2.55 -5.36
N ASN A 116 -14.74 2.66 -4.27
CA ASN A 116 -13.65 1.78 -3.91
C ASN A 116 -14.13 0.60 -3.06
N LYS A 117 -13.46 -0.55 -3.16
CA LYS A 117 -13.60 -1.69 -2.27
C LYS A 117 -12.38 -1.83 -1.38
N VAL A 118 -12.62 -2.14 -0.11
CA VAL A 118 -11.55 -2.32 0.89
C VAL A 118 -11.80 -3.57 1.71
N ALA A 119 -10.72 -4.15 2.23
CA ALA A 119 -10.84 -5.19 3.23
C ALA A 119 -11.17 -4.58 4.60
N LYS A 120 -12.28 -5.00 5.20
CA LYS A 120 -12.64 -4.67 6.58
C LYS A 120 -12.25 -5.82 7.50
N VAL A 121 -11.48 -5.51 8.54
CA VAL A 121 -11.16 -6.45 9.64
C VAL A 121 -11.85 -5.99 10.91
N ASN A 122 -12.68 -6.86 11.50
CA ASN A 122 -13.30 -6.62 12.79
C ASN A 122 -12.58 -7.43 13.88
N LYS A 123 -11.69 -6.79 14.65
CA LYS A 123 -11.08 -7.43 15.82
C LYS A 123 -12.05 -7.33 16.99
N ALA A 124 -12.73 -8.43 17.30
CA ALA A 124 -13.71 -8.51 18.38
C ALA A 124 -13.11 -8.10 19.73
N SER A 125 -13.92 -7.61 20.66
CA SER A 125 -13.47 -7.30 22.03
C SER A 125 -13.00 -8.54 22.81
N THR A 126 -13.39 -9.73 22.38
CA THR A 126 -12.92 -11.02 22.93
C THR A 126 -11.81 -11.65 22.09
N ALA A 127 -11.26 -10.93 21.11
CA ALA A 127 -10.24 -11.46 20.21
C ALA A 127 -8.94 -11.80 20.95
N GLU A 128 -8.26 -12.83 20.45
CA GLU A 128 -6.98 -13.28 20.94
C GLU A 128 -5.87 -12.27 20.59
N LEU A 129 -4.73 -12.37 21.29
CA LEU A 129 -3.58 -11.48 21.07
C LEU A 129 -2.94 -11.63 19.67
N TRP A 130 -3.25 -12.73 18.99
CA TRP A 130 -2.77 -13.08 17.65
C TRP A 130 -3.90 -13.06 16.61
N ALA A 131 -5.04 -12.43 16.90
CA ALA A 131 -6.13 -12.29 15.94
C ALA A 131 -5.67 -11.62 14.65
N GLY A 132 -6.05 -12.19 13.50
CA GLY A 132 -5.59 -11.73 12.20
C GLY A 132 -6.50 -12.20 11.08
N THR A 133 -6.17 -11.80 9.86
CA THR A 133 -6.92 -12.13 8.65
C THR A 133 -5.97 -12.48 7.52
N THR A 134 -6.20 -13.63 6.90
CA THR A 134 -5.56 -14.01 5.65
C THR A 134 -6.41 -13.51 4.49
N PHE A 135 -5.80 -12.85 3.51
CA PHE A 135 -6.46 -12.40 2.29
C PHE A 135 -5.91 -13.15 1.09
N SER A 136 -6.80 -13.67 0.26
CA SER A 136 -6.45 -14.60 -0.82
C SER A 136 -7.35 -14.44 -2.04
N THR A 137 -6.81 -14.75 -3.21
CA THR A 137 -7.53 -14.77 -4.50
C THR A 137 -7.63 -16.17 -5.09
N GLU A 138 -6.93 -17.14 -4.50
CA GLU A 138 -6.84 -18.53 -4.96
C GLU A 138 -7.25 -19.53 -3.86
N ALA A 139 -7.30 -20.81 -4.21
CA ALA A 139 -7.54 -21.90 -3.26
C ALA A 139 -6.41 -22.00 -2.21
N ASN A 140 -6.64 -22.76 -1.14
CA ASN A 140 -5.64 -22.97 -0.07
C ASN A 140 -5.13 -21.66 0.59
N PHE A 141 -5.98 -20.63 0.59
CA PHE A 141 -5.64 -19.31 1.13
C PHE A 141 -4.41 -18.68 0.45
N SER A 142 -4.17 -18.98 -0.82
CA SER A 142 -3.04 -18.44 -1.56
C SER A 142 -3.40 -17.21 -2.41
N ILE A 143 -2.33 -16.54 -2.82
CA ILE A 143 -2.28 -15.49 -3.82
C ILE A 143 -1.20 -15.89 -4.84
N PRO A 144 -1.08 -15.19 -5.98
CA PRO A 144 0.10 -15.32 -6.83
C PRO A 144 1.40 -15.16 -6.03
N THR A 145 2.48 -15.80 -6.51
CA THR A 145 3.77 -15.75 -5.80
C THR A 145 4.25 -14.31 -5.70
N LEU A 146 4.59 -13.90 -4.49
CA LEU A 146 5.12 -12.56 -4.21
C LEU A 146 6.52 -12.41 -4.82
N PRO A 147 6.83 -11.24 -5.42
CA PRO A 147 8.11 -10.99 -6.06
C PRO A 147 9.25 -10.67 -5.07
N ILE A 148 9.36 -11.41 -3.96
CA ILE A 148 10.38 -11.15 -2.93
C ILE A 148 11.75 -11.61 -3.41
N THR A 149 12.72 -10.70 -3.42
CA THR A 149 14.13 -11.00 -3.74
C THR A 149 15.05 -10.52 -2.62
N ALA A 150 16.37 -10.70 -2.79
CA ALA A 150 17.34 -10.18 -1.81
C ALA A 150 17.51 -8.66 -1.90
N ASP A 151 17.17 -8.07 -3.04
CA ASP A 151 17.29 -6.63 -3.31
C ASP A 151 15.94 -5.90 -3.21
N ASP A 152 14.84 -6.66 -3.05
CA ASP A 152 13.47 -6.16 -2.99
C ASP A 152 12.68 -6.97 -1.96
N THR A 153 12.53 -6.41 -0.77
CA THR A 153 11.96 -7.05 0.43
C THR A 153 10.79 -6.26 1.02
N GLU A 154 10.40 -5.17 0.36
CA GLU A 154 9.40 -4.24 0.88
C GLU A 154 8.04 -4.49 0.23
N PHE A 155 7.00 -4.32 1.03
CA PHE A 155 5.63 -4.25 0.54
C PHE A 155 4.93 -3.09 1.20
N THR A 156 4.00 -2.47 0.47
CA THR A 156 3.10 -1.49 1.04
C THR A 156 1.75 -2.10 1.36
N LEU A 157 1.11 -1.55 2.38
CA LEU A 157 -0.31 -1.78 2.63
C LEU A 157 -0.93 -0.46 3.04
N ARG A 158 -1.95 -0.02 2.34
CA ARG A 158 -2.74 1.14 2.76
C ARG A 158 -3.67 0.71 3.88
N VAL A 159 -3.57 1.38 5.01
CA VAL A 159 -4.25 1.00 6.25
C VAL A 159 -5.03 2.17 6.81
N TRP A 160 -6.27 1.90 7.22
CA TRP A 160 -7.04 2.77 8.09
C TRP A 160 -7.15 2.13 9.46
N SER A 161 -6.78 2.87 10.50
CA SER A 161 -6.87 2.42 11.88
C SER A 161 -7.60 3.46 12.74
N PRO A 162 -8.49 3.06 13.67
CA PRO A 162 -9.09 3.98 14.65
C PRO A 162 -8.07 4.51 15.66
N ARG A 163 -6.82 4.01 15.64
CA ARG A 163 -5.77 4.31 16.62
C ARG A 163 -4.40 4.38 15.97
N ALA A 164 -3.64 5.41 16.33
CA ALA A 164 -2.23 5.54 16.00
C ALA A 164 -1.34 4.63 16.89
N GLY A 165 -0.15 4.31 16.41
CA GLY A 165 0.91 3.62 17.16
C GLY A 165 0.60 2.17 17.52
N ILE A 166 -0.45 1.58 16.95
CA ILE A 166 -0.70 0.14 17.08
C ILE A 166 0.29 -0.65 16.24
N GLU A 167 0.66 -1.83 16.70
CA GLU A 167 1.47 -2.74 15.88
C GLU A 167 0.56 -3.38 14.83
N VAL A 168 0.77 -3.01 13.57
CA VAL A 168 0.24 -3.77 12.44
C VAL A 168 1.33 -4.72 12.02
N ARG A 169 1.05 -6.02 12.10
CA ARG A 169 2.00 -7.05 11.69
C ARG A 169 1.56 -7.64 10.37
N LEU A 170 2.51 -7.84 9.46
CA LEU A 170 2.30 -8.54 8.20
C LEU A 170 3.12 -9.82 8.20
N LYS A 171 2.49 -10.91 7.77
CA LYS A 171 3.12 -12.23 7.64
C LYS A 171 2.99 -12.70 6.21
N VAL A 172 4.09 -13.20 5.65
CA VAL A 172 4.09 -13.94 4.38
C VAL A 172 4.55 -15.38 4.62
N GLU A 173 3.90 -16.31 3.93
CA GLU A 173 4.11 -17.75 4.13
C GLU A 173 4.12 -18.51 2.78
N ASP A 174 4.77 -19.66 2.77
CA ASP A 174 4.54 -20.70 1.77
C ASP A 174 3.20 -21.38 2.07
N ALA A 175 2.22 -21.22 1.17
CA ALA A 175 0.89 -21.78 1.34
C ALA A 175 0.90 -23.32 1.47
N SER A 176 1.96 -23.99 0.98
CA SER A 176 2.13 -25.43 1.05
C SER A 176 2.90 -25.91 2.29
N ASP A 177 3.63 -25.02 2.96
CA ASP A 177 4.47 -25.33 4.13
C ASP A 177 4.48 -24.16 5.14
N PRO A 178 3.63 -24.17 6.18
CA PRO A 178 3.53 -23.06 7.13
C PRO A 178 4.78 -22.90 8.03
N THR A 179 5.76 -23.81 7.94
CA THR A 179 7.05 -23.62 8.63
C THR A 179 7.97 -22.65 7.90
N ARG A 180 7.63 -22.30 6.64
CA ARG A 180 8.33 -21.31 5.82
C ARG A 180 7.55 -20.01 5.85
N SER A 181 7.95 -19.13 6.76
CA SER A 181 7.30 -17.83 6.94
C SER A 181 8.28 -16.78 7.42
N VAL A 182 7.93 -15.53 7.20
CA VAL A 182 8.58 -14.36 7.80
C VAL A 182 7.50 -13.34 8.16
N GLU A 183 7.74 -12.60 9.23
CA GLU A 183 6.84 -11.55 9.72
C GLU A 183 7.63 -10.24 9.82
N THR A 184 6.97 -9.13 9.54
CA THR A 184 7.51 -7.78 9.80
C THR A 184 6.39 -6.88 10.33
N VAL A 185 6.76 -5.71 10.85
CA VAL A 185 5.85 -4.81 11.57
C VAL A 185 5.94 -3.38 11.07
N ALA A 186 4.79 -2.71 11.06
CA ALA A 186 4.68 -1.28 10.80
C ALA A 186 3.69 -0.65 11.78
N TYR A 187 3.76 0.69 11.91
CA TYR A 187 2.99 1.43 12.89
C TYR A 187 2.30 2.62 12.22
N PRO A 188 0.95 2.66 12.15
CA PRO A 188 0.22 3.86 11.78
C PRO A 188 0.62 5.03 12.68
N THR A 189 0.79 6.22 12.11
CA THR A 189 1.25 7.41 12.84
C THR A 189 0.11 8.31 13.31
N ALA A 190 -1.07 8.17 12.70
CA ALA A 190 -2.30 8.87 13.01
C ALA A 190 -3.46 7.88 13.19
N ALA A 191 -4.55 8.41 13.77
CA ALA A 191 -5.79 7.69 14.01
C ALA A 191 -6.86 8.21 13.05
N GLU A 192 -7.81 7.34 12.70
CA GLU A 192 -8.99 7.65 11.89
C GLU A 192 -8.65 8.22 10.50
N THR A 193 -7.49 7.86 9.96
CA THR A 193 -7.04 8.28 8.63
C THR A 193 -6.36 7.12 7.89
N TRP A 194 -6.36 7.22 6.57
CA TRP A 194 -5.67 6.28 5.70
C TRP A 194 -4.18 6.63 5.63
N GLU A 195 -3.32 5.63 5.81
CA GLU A 195 -1.87 5.74 5.69
C GLU A 195 -1.32 4.54 4.92
N THR A 196 -0.40 4.77 3.99
CA THR A 196 0.36 3.69 3.36
C THR A 196 1.52 3.30 4.28
N LEU A 197 1.49 2.08 4.80
CA LEU A 197 2.52 1.54 5.67
C LEU A 197 3.55 0.75 4.85
N ASN A 198 4.84 0.94 5.15
CA ASN A 198 5.93 0.14 4.62
C ASN A 198 6.18 -1.09 5.49
N PHE A 199 6.25 -2.28 4.89
CA PHE A 199 6.61 -3.55 5.53
C PHE A 199 7.87 -4.11 4.89
N ASP A 200 9.01 -3.92 5.56
CA ASP A 200 10.29 -4.46 5.10
C ASP A 200 10.58 -5.82 5.75
N PHE A 201 10.57 -6.89 4.94
CA PHE A 201 10.86 -8.25 5.39
C PHE A 201 12.34 -8.54 5.61
N ALA A 202 13.26 -7.65 5.22
CA ALA A 202 14.65 -7.71 5.65
C ALA A 202 14.81 -7.35 7.15
N ASN A 203 13.79 -6.71 7.74
CA ASN A 203 13.71 -6.36 9.15
C ASN A 203 12.66 -7.24 9.85
N GLU A 204 12.98 -8.51 10.11
CA GLU A 204 11.99 -9.43 10.68
C GLU A 204 11.53 -9.03 12.08
N ALA A 205 10.27 -9.36 12.39
CA ALA A 205 9.71 -9.17 13.71
C ALA A 205 10.49 -9.99 14.76
N SER A 206 10.75 -9.39 15.92
CA SER A 206 11.51 -10.07 16.98
C SER A 206 10.87 -11.41 17.37
N GLY A 207 11.65 -12.48 17.29
CA GLY A 207 11.23 -13.84 17.64
C GLY A 207 10.66 -14.66 16.49
N THR A 208 10.72 -14.16 15.26
CA THR A 208 10.34 -14.91 14.03
C THR A 208 11.57 -15.35 13.24
N ALA A 209 11.36 -16.16 12.20
CA ALA A 209 12.44 -16.52 11.29
C ALA A 209 12.84 -15.31 10.45
N ALA A 210 14.13 -15.19 10.13
CA ALA A 210 14.62 -14.23 9.14
C ALA A 210 14.15 -14.60 7.74
N LEU A 211 14.04 -13.61 6.85
CA LEU A 211 13.66 -13.82 5.45
C LEU A 211 14.59 -14.84 4.78
N ASN A 212 13.98 -15.82 4.09
CA ASN A 212 14.68 -16.76 3.23
C ASN A 212 14.06 -16.71 1.82
N THR A 213 14.74 -16.02 0.92
CA THR A 213 14.31 -15.81 -0.47
C THR A 213 14.35 -17.07 -1.34
N SER A 214 14.80 -18.21 -0.80
CA SER A 214 14.65 -19.51 -1.46
C SER A 214 13.27 -20.13 -1.26
N TYR A 215 12.43 -19.57 -0.38
CA TYR A 215 11.06 -20.01 -0.18
C TYR A 215 10.11 -19.36 -1.18
N THR A 216 9.00 -20.03 -1.47
CA THR A 216 7.90 -19.48 -2.26
C THR A 216 6.91 -18.85 -1.30
N PHE A 217 6.82 -17.52 -1.29
CA PHE A 217 5.83 -16.81 -0.50
C PHE A 217 4.61 -16.52 -1.36
N ASN A 218 3.47 -17.09 -0.99
CA ASN A 218 2.23 -17.00 -1.75
C ASN A 218 0.98 -17.06 -0.86
N LYS A 219 1.12 -16.64 0.40
CA LYS A 219 0.04 -16.48 1.37
C LYS A 219 0.37 -15.31 2.28
N VAL A 220 -0.61 -14.44 2.52
CA VAL A 220 -0.40 -13.21 3.31
C VAL A 220 -1.46 -13.10 4.40
N SER A 221 -1.02 -12.75 5.61
CA SER A 221 -1.90 -12.45 6.74
C SER A 221 -1.53 -11.13 7.40
N VAL A 222 -2.54 -10.33 7.73
CA VAL A 222 -2.39 -9.07 8.48
C VAL A 222 -2.99 -9.22 9.88
N PHE A 223 -2.32 -8.60 10.86
CA PHE A 223 -2.73 -8.64 12.26
C PHE A 223 -2.75 -7.21 12.81
N PHE A 224 -3.94 -6.75 13.19
CA PHE A 224 -4.11 -5.42 13.79
C PHE A 224 -3.95 -5.47 15.30
N ASP A 225 -3.15 -4.54 15.82
CA ASP A 225 -2.83 -4.42 17.25
C ASP A 225 -2.29 -5.74 17.82
N PHE A 226 -1.29 -6.31 17.12
CA PHE A 226 -0.69 -7.59 17.47
C PHE A 226 -0.10 -7.56 18.89
N GLY A 227 -0.18 -8.70 19.59
CA GLY A 227 0.28 -8.82 20.97
C GLY A 227 -0.71 -8.30 22.01
N LYS A 228 -1.82 -7.68 21.61
CA LYS A 228 -2.93 -7.29 22.49
C LYS A 228 -4.20 -8.05 22.17
N THR A 229 -4.86 -8.54 23.22
CA THR A 229 -6.22 -9.08 23.10
C THR A 229 -7.18 -7.97 22.66
N GLY A 230 -8.36 -8.34 22.16
CA GLY A 230 -9.43 -7.39 21.88
C GLY A 230 -9.81 -6.56 23.11
N GLY A 231 -9.74 -7.13 24.32
CA GLY A 231 -10.07 -6.43 25.55
C GLY A 231 -9.02 -5.40 25.93
N ASP A 232 -7.74 -5.77 25.85
CA ASP A 232 -6.62 -4.92 26.23
C ASP A 232 -6.32 -3.84 25.18
N GLY A 233 -6.48 -4.19 23.91
CA GLY A 233 -6.34 -3.26 22.78
C GLY A 233 -7.59 -2.43 22.53
N GLY A 234 -8.74 -2.76 23.13
CA GLY A 234 -10.02 -2.10 22.84
C GLY A 234 -10.73 -2.59 21.56
N GLY A 235 -10.17 -3.59 20.88
CA GLY A 235 -10.72 -4.18 19.67
C GLY A 235 -10.86 -3.15 18.55
N GLY A 236 -11.82 -3.37 17.66
CA GLY A 236 -12.29 -2.36 16.72
C GLY A 236 -12.35 -2.85 15.28
N THR A 237 -12.80 -1.93 14.42
CA THR A 237 -12.82 -2.12 12.98
C THR A 237 -11.61 -1.42 12.36
N PHE A 238 -10.90 -2.14 11.51
CA PHE A 238 -9.76 -1.67 10.73
C PHE A 238 -10.08 -1.89 9.26
N TYR A 239 -9.42 -1.12 8.40
CA TYR A 239 -9.48 -1.35 6.96
C TYR A 239 -8.08 -1.43 6.39
N PHE A 240 -7.94 -2.20 5.32
CA PHE A 240 -6.75 -2.18 4.50
C PHE A 240 -7.10 -2.33 3.03
N ASP A 241 -6.21 -1.84 2.21
CA ASP A 241 -6.31 -1.80 0.77
C ASP A 241 -4.91 -1.71 0.14
N ASP A 242 -4.82 -1.74 -1.19
CA ASP A 242 -3.61 -1.45 -1.95
C ASP A 242 -2.37 -2.21 -1.43
N PHE A 243 -2.46 -3.54 -1.35
CA PHE A 243 -1.30 -4.37 -1.03
C PHE A 243 -0.43 -4.50 -2.27
N ASP A 244 0.81 -4.03 -2.18
CA ASP A 244 1.68 -3.90 -3.36
C ASP A 244 3.17 -4.09 -3.00
N SER A 245 4.01 -4.37 -4.00
CA SER A 245 5.47 -4.50 -3.88
C SER A 245 6.24 -3.21 -4.20
N ASN A 246 5.59 -2.12 -4.59
CA ASN A 246 6.26 -0.91 -5.07
C ASN A 246 6.02 0.35 -4.22
N PHE A 247 7.03 1.21 -4.21
CA PHE A 247 6.95 2.64 -3.87
C PHE A 247 7.12 3.51 -5.12
#